data_AF-A0A9R1UPU3-F1
#
_entry.id   AF-A0A9R1UPU3-F1
#
_cell.length_a   1.000
_cell.length_b   1.000
_cell.length_c   1.000
_cell.angle_alpha   90.00
_cell.angle_beta   90.00
_cell.angle_gamma   90.00
#
_symmetry.space_group_name_H-M   'P 1'
#
loop_
_entity.id
_entity.type
_entity.pdbx_description
1 polymer ?
#
loop_
_entity_poly.entity_id
_entity_poly.type
_entity_poly.pdbx_seq_one_letter_code
_entity_poly.pdbx_strand_id
1 'polypeptide(L)'
;MSLMLKTCIYYMKGWDLFLLLLLSFVCIVLDPCSEMLSSEVISRTTLGSNIEEGNIIFELQRELAVLVIDAIQSFYIPGSRFLPTKTNNRIKKIDREVRATIRSIIDKRTIAMKAVERSKDDLLGILLESNYREIKHGYKNSGLTIDEVIDECKLFYFAGQETIGILLVCTMFLLAQHTNWQERAREEVSQVFGHEKTESNGLNRLKIVSLSIPL
;
A
#
# COMPACT_ATOMS: atom_id res chain seq x y z
N MET A 1 28.29 -29.97 -13.47
CA MET A 1 27.19 -29.32 -12.71
C MET A 1 27.68 -28.26 -11.71
N SER A 2 28.81 -28.45 -11.00
CA SER A 2 29.31 -27.48 -9.99
C SER A 2 29.91 -26.18 -10.56
N LEU A 3 30.46 -26.17 -11.78
CA LEU A 3 31.12 -24.99 -12.35
C LEU A 3 30.11 -23.95 -12.87
N MET A 4 29.06 -24.38 -13.58
CA MET A 4 27.99 -23.47 -14.05
C MET A 4 27.29 -22.75 -12.90
N LEU A 5 26.99 -23.45 -11.79
CA LEU A 5 26.35 -22.85 -10.62
C LEU A 5 27.24 -21.79 -9.96
N LYS A 6 28.55 -22.04 -9.88
CA LYS A 6 29.52 -21.09 -9.33
C LYS A 6 29.69 -19.86 -10.24
N THR A 7 29.68 -20.04 -11.56
CA THR A 7 29.73 -18.92 -12.51
C THR A 7 28.46 -18.07 -12.45
N CYS A 8 27.27 -18.70 -12.34
CA CYS A 8 26.02 -17.97 -12.11
C CYS A 8 26.02 -17.19 -10.79
N ILE A 9 26.45 -17.79 -9.68
CA ILE A 9 26.54 -17.10 -8.37
C ILE A 9 27.55 -15.94 -8.40
N TYR A 10 28.67 -16.10 -9.12
CA TYR A 10 29.69 -15.06 -9.28
C TYR A 10 29.21 -13.88 -10.13
N TYR A 11 28.48 -14.15 -11.23
CA TYR A 11 27.86 -13.11 -12.04
C TYR A 11 26.70 -12.41 -11.32
N MET A 12 25.89 -13.12 -10.52
CA MET A 12 24.85 -12.48 -9.71
C MET A 12 25.47 -11.57 -8.64
N LYS A 13 26.48 -12.03 -7.88
CA LYS A 13 27.14 -11.21 -6.85
C LYS A 13 27.76 -9.89 -7.35
N GLY A 14 28.28 -9.86 -8.58
CA GLY A 14 28.85 -8.65 -9.18
C GLY A 14 27.80 -7.64 -9.63
N TRP A 15 26.62 -8.12 -10.02
CA TRP A 15 25.48 -7.31 -10.43
C TRP A 15 24.63 -6.88 -9.23
N ASP A 16 24.50 -7.71 -8.20
CA ASP A 16 23.73 -7.44 -6.99
C ASP A 16 24.25 -6.20 -6.27
N LEU A 17 25.56 -6.00 -6.16
CA LEU A 17 26.11 -4.84 -5.45
C LEU A 17 25.90 -3.53 -6.23
N PHE A 18 26.00 -3.56 -7.56
CA PHE A 18 25.76 -2.41 -8.43
C PHE A 18 24.28 -2.08 -8.55
N LEU A 19 23.41 -3.10 -8.67
CA LEU A 19 21.95 -2.95 -8.59
C LEU A 19 21.51 -2.52 -7.20
N LEU A 20 22.10 -3.01 -6.11
CA LEU A 20 21.80 -2.53 -4.75
C LEU A 20 22.24 -1.08 -4.55
N LEU A 21 23.38 -0.67 -5.10
CA LEU A 21 23.85 0.72 -5.05
C LEU A 21 23.01 1.65 -5.94
N LEU A 22 22.59 1.20 -7.13
CA LEU A 22 21.70 1.95 -8.01
C LEU A 22 20.26 1.97 -7.49
N LEU A 23 19.73 0.85 -7.01
CA LEU A 23 18.43 0.77 -6.35
C LEU A 23 18.44 1.58 -5.07
N SER A 24 19.48 1.56 -4.25
CA SER A 24 19.53 2.44 -3.07
C SER A 24 19.60 3.91 -3.47
N PHE A 25 20.39 4.31 -4.47
CA PHE A 25 20.43 5.69 -4.95
C PHE A 25 19.10 6.14 -5.58
N VAL A 26 18.45 5.26 -6.34
CA VAL A 26 17.15 5.52 -6.99
C VAL A 26 16.00 5.46 -6.00
N CYS A 27 16.01 4.55 -5.02
CA CYS A 27 15.12 4.54 -3.87
C CYS A 27 15.26 5.87 -3.13
N ILE A 28 16.47 6.35 -2.84
CA ILE A 28 16.67 7.64 -2.13
C ILE A 28 16.12 8.84 -2.93
N VAL A 29 16.23 8.84 -4.26
CA VAL A 29 15.80 9.98 -5.10
C VAL A 29 14.31 9.93 -5.46
N LEU A 30 13.74 8.73 -5.66
CA LEU A 30 12.34 8.54 -6.04
C LEU A 30 11.42 8.23 -4.85
N ASP A 31 11.97 7.91 -3.67
CA ASP A 31 11.23 7.59 -2.45
C ASP A 31 10.13 8.59 -2.15
N PRO A 32 10.41 9.91 -2.06
CA PRO A 32 9.41 10.85 -1.56
C PRO A 32 8.19 10.94 -2.47
N CYS A 33 8.40 10.79 -3.77
CA CYS A 33 7.32 10.82 -4.76
C CYS A 33 6.56 9.50 -4.78
N SER A 34 7.28 8.38 -4.69
CA SER A 34 6.68 7.04 -4.68
C SER A 34 5.85 6.79 -3.42
N GLU A 35 6.36 7.18 -2.26
CA GLU A 35 5.67 7.15 -0.97
C GLU A 35 4.37 7.96 -1.00
N MET A 36 4.42 9.19 -1.54
CA MET A 36 3.24 10.03 -1.64
C MET A 36 2.19 9.42 -2.60
N LEU A 37 2.62 8.85 -3.72
CA LEU A 37 1.73 8.21 -4.69
C LEU A 37 1.14 6.90 -4.16
N SER A 38 1.93 6.07 -3.49
CA SER A 38 1.44 4.82 -2.88
C SER A 38 0.45 5.10 -1.76
N SER A 39 0.76 6.07 -0.89
CA SER A 39 -0.15 6.60 0.15
C SER A 39 -1.51 6.97 -0.42
N GLU A 40 -1.50 7.76 -1.48
CA GLU A 40 -2.72 8.28 -2.10
C GLU A 40 -3.54 7.18 -2.76
N VAL A 41 -2.88 6.30 -3.53
CA VAL A 41 -3.53 5.15 -4.19
C VAL A 41 -4.17 4.24 -3.14
N ILE A 42 -3.49 3.97 -2.03
CA ILE A 42 -4.00 3.06 -0.99
C ILE A 42 -5.06 3.73 -0.17
N SER A 43 -4.89 4.99 0.24
CA SER A 43 -5.93 5.76 0.93
C SER A 43 -7.24 5.75 0.15
N ARG A 44 -7.17 5.99 -1.17
CA ARG A 44 -8.35 5.96 -2.04
C ARG A 44 -8.91 4.55 -2.25
N THR A 45 -8.08 3.55 -2.49
CA THR A 45 -8.57 2.19 -2.80
C THR A 45 -9.02 1.42 -1.55
N THR A 46 -8.38 1.63 -0.40
CA THR A 46 -8.70 0.93 0.85
C THR A 46 -9.80 1.62 1.64
N LEU A 47 -9.74 2.95 1.76
CA LEU A 47 -10.60 3.73 2.66
C LEU A 47 -11.49 4.73 1.94
N GLY A 48 -11.30 4.92 0.62
CA GLY A 48 -11.95 5.98 -0.19
C GLY A 48 -11.94 7.35 0.47
N SER A 49 -10.91 7.60 1.28
CA SER A 49 -10.69 8.83 2.03
C SER A 49 -10.12 9.92 1.15
N ASN A 50 -10.14 11.15 1.66
CA ASN A 50 -9.45 12.26 1.01
C ASN A 50 -7.92 12.20 1.28
N ILE A 51 -7.19 13.06 0.58
CA ILE A 51 -5.72 13.15 0.66
C ILE A 51 -5.26 13.43 2.09
N GLU A 52 -5.97 14.30 2.81
CA GLU A 52 -5.58 14.73 4.16
C GLU A 52 -5.65 13.59 5.17
N GLU A 53 -6.77 12.85 5.19
CA GLU A 53 -6.96 11.68 6.04
C GLU A 53 -5.96 10.57 5.71
N GLY A 54 -5.69 10.36 4.41
CA GLY A 54 -4.68 9.42 3.93
C GLY A 54 -3.28 9.77 4.44
N ASN A 55 -2.87 11.03 4.30
CA ASN A 55 -1.55 11.50 4.74
C ASN A 55 -1.33 11.33 6.25
N ILE A 56 -2.37 11.51 7.07
CA ILE A 56 -2.26 11.27 8.51
C ILE A 56 -1.97 9.79 8.80
N ILE A 57 -2.69 8.87 8.13
CA ILE A 57 -2.49 7.44 8.30
C ILE A 57 -1.11 7.03 7.80
N PHE A 58 -0.69 7.54 6.63
CA PHE A 58 0.62 7.32 6.04
C PHE A 58 1.77 7.65 7.00
N GLU A 59 1.80 8.89 7.50
CA GLU A 59 2.89 9.36 8.36
C GLU A 59 3.00 8.54 9.65
N LEU A 60 1.84 8.21 10.24
CA LEU A 60 1.77 7.40 11.45
C LEU A 60 2.20 5.95 11.20
N GLN A 61 1.83 5.35 10.07
CA GLN A 61 2.21 3.99 9.70
C GLN A 61 3.69 3.90 9.34
N ARG A 62 4.25 4.92 8.69
CA ARG A 62 5.70 5.02 8.41
C ARG A 62 6.50 5.07 9.71
N GLU A 63 6.07 5.91 10.67
CA GLU A 63 6.71 5.93 11.98
C GLU A 63 6.56 4.58 12.71
N LEU A 64 5.39 3.94 12.63
CA LEU A 64 5.18 2.61 13.20
C LEU A 64 6.14 1.57 12.61
N ALA A 65 6.34 1.57 11.28
CA ALA A 65 7.25 0.65 10.59
C ALA A 65 8.68 0.77 11.14
N VAL A 66 9.19 1.99 11.28
CA VAL A 66 10.53 2.24 11.86
C VAL A 66 10.64 1.67 13.27
N LEU A 67 9.67 1.98 14.15
CA LEU A 67 9.69 1.51 15.53
C LEU A 67 9.56 -0.02 15.64
N VAL A 68 8.80 -0.65 14.74
CA VAL A 68 8.65 -2.12 14.68
C VAL A 68 9.93 -2.77 14.18
N ILE A 69 10.58 -2.23 13.15
CA ILE A 69 11.86 -2.72 12.64
C ILE A 69 12.94 -2.63 13.73
N ASP A 70 13.04 -1.49 14.41
CA ASP A 70 13.96 -1.32 15.54
C ASP A 70 13.71 -2.34 16.66
N ALA A 71 12.43 -2.61 16.96
CA ALA A 71 12.05 -3.61 17.96
C ALA A 71 12.40 -5.04 17.53
N ILE A 72 12.27 -5.37 16.24
CA ILE A 72 12.64 -6.67 15.67
C ILE A 72 14.16 -6.86 15.66
N GLN A 73 14.93 -5.82 15.37
CA GLN A 73 16.40 -5.85 15.32
C GLN A 73 17.04 -5.83 16.71
N SER A 74 16.30 -5.39 17.74
CA SER A 74 16.76 -5.37 19.12
C SER A 74 16.77 -6.77 19.74
N PHE A 75 17.49 -6.92 20.86
CA PHE A 75 17.54 -8.17 21.61
C PHE A 75 16.15 -8.55 22.12
N TYR A 76 15.68 -9.75 21.77
CA TYR A 76 14.35 -10.20 22.15
C TYR A 76 14.25 -10.48 23.65
N ILE A 77 13.47 -9.65 24.35
CA ILE A 77 13.12 -9.84 25.76
C ILE A 77 11.61 -10.14 25.84
N PRO A 78 11.21 -11.37 26.24
CA PRO A 78 9.80 -11.71 26.44
C PRO A 78 9.11 -10.70 27.38
N GLY A 79 7.90 -10.27 27.02
CA GLY A 79 7.10 -9.34 27.82
C GLY A 79 7.52 -7.86 27.73
N SER A 80 8.67 -7.54 27.12
CA SER A 80 9.15 -6.15 26.96
C SER A 80 8.14 -5.23 26.25
N ARG A 81 7.30 -5.77 25.35
CA ARG A 81 6.21 -5.03 24.68
C ARG A 81 5.19 -4.39 25.62
N PHE A 82 5.06 -4.89 26.84
CA PHE A 82 4.12 -4.39 27.84
C PHE A 82 4.72 -3.32 28.76
N LEU A 83 6.06 -3.19 28.76
CA LEU A 83 6.75 -2.21 29.58
C LEU A 83 6.45 -0.77 29.09
N PRO A 84 6.36 0.21 29.99
CA PRO A 84 6.07 1.60 29.64
C PRO A 84 7.30 2.33 29.09
N THR A 85 7.97 1.79 28.08
CA THR A 85 9.09 2.42 27.39
C THR A 85 8.61 3.55 26.47
N LYS A 86 9.50 4.48 26.10
CA LYS A 86 9.18 5.55 25.13
C LYS A 86 8.62 4.97 23.82
N THR A 87 9.29 3.95 23.27
CA THR A 87 8.88 3.24 22.05
C THR A 87 7.50 2.61 22.20
N ASN A 88 7.26 1.83 23.26
CA ASN A 88 5.97 1.16 23.45
C ASN A 88 4.83 2.17 23.66
N ASN A 89 5.09 3.27 24.36
CA ASN A 89 4.11 4.34 24.54
C ASN A 89 3.82 5.07 23.22
N ARG A 90 4.84 5.27 22.37
CA ARG A 90 4.64 5.87 21.03
C ARG A 90 3.86 4.95 20.10
N ILE A 91 4.18 3.66 20.06
CA ILE A 91 3.42 2.64 19.30
C ILE A 91 1.95 2.65 19.74
N LYS A 92 1.67 2.64 21.06
CA LYS A 92 0.30 2.73 21.58
C LYS A 92 -0.41 4.03 21.18
N LYS A 93 0.31 5.15 21.11
CA LYS A 93 -0.25 6.45 20.70
C LYS A 93 -0.58 6.46 19.21
N ILE A 94 0.35 6.01 18.36
CA ILE A 94 0.15 5.85 16.92
C ILE A 94 -1.07 4.99 16.66
N ASP A 95 -1.15 3.84 17.31
CA ASP A 95 -2.26 2.90 17.16
C ASP A 95 -3.62 3.55 17.51
N ARG A 96 -3.70 4.35 18.58
CA ARG A 96 -4.92 5.09 18.94
C ARG A 96 -5.29 6.14 17.89
N GLU A 97 -4.30 6.88 17.37
CA GLU A 97 -4.51 7.94 16.38
C GLU A 97 -4.99 7.34 15.05
N VAL A 98 -4.34 6.29 14.56
CA VAL A 98 -4.76 5.58 13.33
C VAL A 98 -6.17 5.00 13.47
N ARG A 99 -6.48 4.33 14.58
CA ARG A 99 -7.84 3.81 14.84
C ARG A 99 -8.87 4.93 14.84
N ALA A 100 -8.57 6.07 15.48
CA ALA A 100 -9.49 7.21 15.54
C ALA A 100 -9.77 7.78 14.14
N THR A 101 -8.75 7.92 13.30
CA THR A 101 -8.91 8.39 11.92
C THR A 101 -9.76 7.44 11.09
N ILE A 102 -9.46 6.14 11.11
CA ILE A 102 -10.24 5.13 10.37
C ILE A 102 -11.68 5.07 10.88
N ARG A 103 -11.89 5.13 12.19
CA ARG A 103 -13.24 5.17 12.78
C ARG A 103 -14.02 6.39 12.29
N SER A 104 -13.39 7.56 12.23
CA SER A 104 -14.03 8.77 11.69
C SER A 104 -14.49 8.57 10.24
N ILE A 105 -13.66 7.92 9.40
CA ILE A 105 -14.02 7.57 8.01
C ILE A 105 -15.22 6.62 7.97
N ILE A 106 -15.22 5.57 8.80
CA ILE A 106 -16.33 4.61 8.91
C ILE A 106 -17.62 5.30 9.36
N ASP A 107 -17.55 6.18 10.35
CA ASP A 107 -18.72 6.89 10.89
C ASP A 107 -19.34 7.81 9.82
N LYS A 108 -18.51 8.60 9.10
CA LYS A 108 -18.95 9.44 7.99
C LYS A 108 -19.69 8.62 6.91
N ARG A 109 -19.16 7.45 6.58
CA ARG A 109 -19.75 6.54 5.59
C ARG A 109 -21.05 5.90 6.06
N THR A 110 -21.09 5.46 7.31
CA THR A 110 -22.29 4.84 7.89
C THR A 110 -23.47 5.82 7.89
N ILE A 111 -23.20 7.11 8.08
CA ILE A 111 -24.21 8.18 7.95
C ILE A 111 -24.65 8.33 6.48
N ALA A 112 -23.71 8.41 5.54
CA ALA A 112 -24.01 8.55 4.10
C ALA A 112 -24.81 7.36 3.53
N MET A 113 -24.48 6.13 3.94
CA MET A 113 -25.19 4.91 3.53
C MET A 113 -26.66 4.90 3.96
N LYS A 114 -26.99 5.52 5.11
CA LYS A 114 -28.39 5.68 5.56
C LYS A 114 -29.18 6.71 4.75
N ALA A 115 -28.49 7.60 4.03
CA ALA A 115 -29.07 8.65 3.21
C ALA A 115 -29.29 8.26 1.73
N VAL A 116 -29.18 6.96 1.39
CA VAL A 116 -29.37 6.41 0.03
C VAL A 116 -28.30 6.89 -0.97
N GLU A 117 -27.08 7.18 -0.51
CA GLU A 117 -25.91 7.18 -1.39
C GLU A 117 -25.37 5.76 -1.51
N ARG A 118 -25.15 5.33 -2.76
CA ARG A 118 -24.61 4.00 -3.08
C ARG A 118 -23.24 3.82 -2.44
N SER A 119 -23.01 2.63 -1.88
CA SER A 119 -21.70 2.14 -1.45
C SER A 119 -20.64 2.46 -2.50
N LYS A 120 -19.52 3.07 -2.09
CA LYS A 120 -18.36 3.34 -2.95
C LYS A 120 -17.61 2.03 -3.23
N ASP A 121 -17.10 1.86 -4.44
CA ASP A 121 -16.36 0.69 -4.92
C ASP A 121 -14.92 0.57 -4.33
N ASP A 122 -14.73 0.93 -3.06
CA ASP A 122 -13.47 0.78 -2.33
C ASP A 122 -13.55 -0.35 -1.30
N LEU A 123 -12.40 -0.81 -0.81
CA LEU A 123 -12.30 -1.98 0.05
C LEU A 123 -13.14 -1.83 1.33
N LEU A 124 -13.11 -0.66 1.97
CA LEU A 124 -13.90 -0.40 3.17
C LEU A 124 -15.41 -0.43 2.87
N GLY A 125 -15.84 0.10 1.73
CA GLY A 125 -17.23 0.03 1.28
C GLY A 125 -17.69 -1.43 1.10
N ILE A 126 -16.88 -2.23 0.41
CA ILE A 126 -17.12 -3.66 0.19
C ILE A 126 -17.16 -4.43 1.53
N LEU A 127 -16.19 -4.19 2.41
CA LEU A 127 -16.11 -4.81 3.74
C LEU A 127 -17.35 -4.49 4.58
N LEU A 128 -17.76 -3.23 4.65
CA LEU A 128 -18.94 -2.81 5.41
C LEU A 128 -20.23 -3.41 4.84
N GLU A 129 -20.37 -3.43 3.51
CA GLU A 129 -21.53 -4.00 2.84
C GLU A 129 -21.63 -5.52 3.05
N SER A 130 -20.52 -6.24 2.87
CA SER A 130 -20.45 -7.68 3.11
C SER A 130 -20.77 -8.00 4.57
N ASN A 131 -20.18 -7.25 5.50
CA ASN A 131 -20.40 -7.44 6.93
C ASN A 131 -21.87 -7.20 7.31
N TYR A 132 -22.51 -6.17 6.74
CA TYR A 132 -23.93 -5.90 6.98
C TYR A 132 -24.84 -7.03 6.45
N ARG A 133 -24.51 -7.63 5.30
CA ARG A 133 -25.23 -8.77 4.74
C ARG A 133 -25.09 -9.99 5.66
N GLU A 134 -23.89 -10.29 6.14
CA GLU A 134 -23.63 -11.41 7.06
C GLU A 134 -24.40 -11.29 8.38
N ILE A 135 -24.45 -10.08 8.97
CA ILE A 135 -25.22 -9.82 10.20
C ILE A 135 -26.73 -10.01 9.97
N LYS A 136 -27.25 -9.61 8.80
CA LYS A 136 -28.67 -9.78 8.44
C LYS A 136 -29.10 -11.23 8.24
N HIS A 137 -28.20 -12.09 7.78
CA HIS A 137 -28.50 -13.51 7.51
C HIS A 137 -28.56 -14.37 8.78
N GLY A 138 -28.29 -13.81 9.96
CA GLY A 138 -28.78 -14.36 11.23
C GLY A 138 -27.99 -15.51 11.85
N TYR A 139 -26.76 -15.78 11.39
CA TYR A 139 -25.85 -16.64 12.14
C TYR A 139 -25.34 -15.87 13.36
N LYS A 140 -25.51 -16.42 14.57
CA LYS A 140 -24.92 -15.82 15.78
C LYS A 140 -23.41 -15.71 15.58
N ASN A 141 -22.87 -14.50 15.69
CA ASN A 141 -21.44 -14.15 15.53
C ASN A 141 -20.86 -14.22 14.09
N SER A 142 -21.65 -14.05 13.02
CA SER A 142 -21.13 -14.10 11.63
C SER A 142 -20.51 -12.80 11.10
N GLY A 143 -20.68 -11.67 11.78
CA GLY A 143 -20.16 -10.37 11.31
C GLY A 143 -18.95 -9.89 12.12
N LEU A 144 -18.05 -9.17 11.46
CA LEU A 144 -16.98 -8.40 12.08
C LEU A 144 -17.56 -7.27 12.93
N THR A 145 -16.99 -7.08 14.10
CA THR A 145 -17.14 -5.85 14.88
C THR A 145 -16.50 -4.67 14.14
N ILE A 146 -16.91 -3.45 14.47
CA ILE A 146 -16.29 -2.25 13.89
C ILE A 146 -14.78 -2.18 14.21
N ASP A 147 -14.38 -2.65 15.39
CA ASP A 147 -12.97 -2.66 15.78
C ASP A 147 -12.16 -3.66 14.94
N GLU A 148 -12.74 -4.83 14.60
CA GLU A 148 -12.12 -5.79 13.66
C GLU A 148 -12.03 -5.21 12.24
N VAL A 149 -13.06 -4.51 11.76
CA VAL A 149 -13.00 -3.82 10.46
C VAL A 149 -11.88 -2.77 10.45
N ILE A 150 -11.70 -2.02 11.54
CA ILE A 150 -10.60 -1.05 11.67
C ILE A 150 -9.24 -1.76 11.61
N ASP A 151 -9.09 -2.90 12.30
CA ASP A 151 -7.83 -3.65 12.30
C ASP A 151 -7.50 -4.24 10.92
N GLU A 152 -8.49 -4.74 10.18
CA GLU A 152 -8.31 -5.16 8.78
C GLU A 152 -7.86 -3.98 7.89
N CYS A 153 -8.55 -2.83 7.98
CA CYS A 153 -8.15 -1.64 7.21
C CYS A 153 -6.71 -1.18 7.52
N LYS A 154 -6.31 -1.21 8.79
CA LYS A 154 -4.93 -0.91 9.21
C LYS A 154 -3.92 -1.86 8.57
N LEU A 155 -4.24 -3.15 8.55
CA LEU A 155 -3.38 -4.18 7.98
C LEU A 155 -3.23 -4.00 6.47
N PHE A 156 -4.33 -3.82 5.74
CA PHE A 156 -4.30 -3.57 4.31
C PHE A 156 -3.51 -2.32 3.95
N TYR A 157 -3.69 -1.25 4.73
CA TYR A 157 -2.96 -0.01 4.51
C TYR A 157 -1.45 -0.20 4.73
N PHE A 158 -1.07 -0.79 5.88
CA PHE A 158 0.33 -1.04 6.23
C PHE A 158 1.03 -1.96 5.22
N ALA A 159 0.41 -3.09 4.87
CA ALA A 159 0.99 -4.03 3.91
C ALA A 159 1.01 -3.46 2.49
N GLY A 160 -0.03 -2.72 2.09
CA GLY A 160 -0.15 -2.17 0.75
C GLY A 160 0.90 -1.10 0.44
N GLN A 161 1.18 -0.22 1.41
CA GLN A 161 1.91 1.03 1.16
C GLN A 161 3.35 0.80 0.74
N GLU A 162 4.04 -0.03 1.51
CA GLU A 162 5.42 -0.39 1.23
C GLU A 162 5.51 -1.16 -0.10
N THR A 163 4.62 -2.12 -0.33
CA THR A 163 4.66 -2.97 -1.52
C THR A 163 4.39 -2.16 -2.80
N ILE A 164 3.41 -1.25 -2.77
CA ILE A 164 3.08 -0.38 -3.91
C ILE A 164 4.19 0.65 -4.13
N GLY A 165 4.75 1.23 -3.06
CA GLY A 165 5.87 2.17 -3.15
C GLY A 165 7.08 1.54 -3.83
N ILE A 166 7.46 0.33 -3.43
CA ILE A 166 8.56 -0.43 -4.04
C ILE A 166 8.26 -0.74 -5.50
N LEU A 167 7.04 -1.20 -5.81
CA LEU A 167 6.64 -1.51 -7.19
C LEU A 167 6.76 -0.28 -8.09
N LEU A 168 6.32 0.89 -7.61
CA LEU A 168 6.42 2.16 -8.34
C LEU A 168 7.87 2.57 -8.58
N VAL A 169 8.74 2.50 -7.57
CA VAL A 169 10.17 2.81 -7.74
C VAL A 169 10.81 1.87 -8.76
N CYS A 170 10.57 0.56 -8.63
CA CYS A 170 11.08 -0.45 -9.56
C CYS A 170 10.58 -0.22 -10.99
N THR A 171 9.30 0.08 -11.16
CA THR A 171 8.70 0.36 -12.48
C THR A 171 9.31 1.62 -13.10
N MET A 172 9.42 2.71 -12.34
CA MET A 172 10.03 3.95 -12.82
C MET A 172 11.50 3.74 -13.22
N PHE A 173 12.24 2.99 -12.42
CA PHE A 173 13.64 2.66 -12.69
C PHE A 173 13.80 1.85 -13.99
N LEU A 174 13.00 0.78 -14.16
CA LEU A 174 13.04 -0.05 -15.37
C LEU A 174 12.65 0.75 -16.62
N LEU A 175 11.61 1.59 -16.52
CA LEU A 175 11.21 2.46 -17.64
C LEU A 175 12.30 3.49 -17.98
N ALA A 176 13.01 4.04 -16.98
CA ALA A 176 14.10 4.97 -17.21
C ALA A 176 15.31 4.32 -17.92
N GLN A 177 15.58 3.04 -17.63
CA GLN A 177 16.62 2.28 -18.33
C GLN A 177 16.20 1.79 -19.72
N HIS A 178 14.90 1.64 -19.95
CA HIS A 178 14.34 1.12 -21.20
C HIS A 178 13.44 2.15 -21.88
N THR A 179 14.04 3.24 -22.34
CA THR A 179 13.33 4.39 -22.94
C THR A 179 12.44 4.00 -24.13
N ASN A 180 12.82 2.99 -24.93
CA ASN A 180 11.97 2.51 -26.02
C ASN A 180 10.64 1.91 -25.52
N TRP A 181 10.66 1.21 -24.38
CA TRP A 181 9.47 0.64 -23.75
C TRP A 181 8.66 1.74 -23.08
N GLN A 182 9.32 2.75 -22.50
CA GLN A 182 8.67 3.93 -21.96
C GLN A 182 7.92 4.73 -23.04
N GLU A 183 8.53 4.96 -24.20
CA GLU A 183 7.88 5.63 -25.34
C GLU A 183 6.68 4.85 -25.83
N ARG A 184 6.84 3.54 -26.06
CA ARG A 184 5.74 2.66 -26.47
C ARG A 184 4.59 2.62 -25.45
N ALA A 185 4.90 2.64 -24.16
CA ALA A 185 3.89 2.73 -23.11
C ALA A 185 3.14 4.07 -23.16
N ARG A 186 3.84 5.19 -23.39
CA ARG A 186 3.21 6.51 -23.55
C ARG A 186 2.33 6.57 -24.80
N GLU A 187 2.79 6.02 -25.91
CA GLU A 187 2.02 5.92 -27.15
C GLU A 187 0.75 5.09 -26.94
N GLU A 188 0.85 3.94 -26.28
CA GLU A 188 -0.31 3.08 -25.98
C GLU A 188 -1.34 3.82 -25.12
N VAL A 189 -0.90 4.47 -24.04
CA VAL A 189 -1.78 5.28 -23.18
C VAL A 189 -2.44 6.40 -23.98
N SER A 190 -1.67 7.12 -24.80
CA SER A 190 -2.20 8.20 -25.64
C SER A 190 -3.19 7.71 -26.69
N GLN A 191 -2.99 6.52 -27.27
CA GLN A 191 -3.90 5.94 -28.25
C GLN A 191 -5.19 5.43 -27.62
N VAL A 192 -5.10 4.83 -26.43
CA VAL A 192 -6.26 4.23 -25.75
C VAL A 192 -7.14 5.29 -25.10
N PHE A 193 -6.55 6.33 -24.49
CA PHE A 193 -7.28 7.34 -23.73
C PHE A 193 -7.39 8.70 -24.43
N GLY A 194 -6.63 8.95 -25.50
CA GLY A 194 -6.62 10.26 -26.16
C GLY A 194 -6.22 11.40 -25.21
N HIS A 195 -6.85 12.56 -25.39
CA HIS A 195 -6.70 13.73 -24.51
C HIS A 195 -7.83 13.89 -23.46
N GLU A 196 -8.80 12.97 -23.41
CA GLU A 196 -9.93 13.04 -22.47
C GLU A 196 -9.72 12.18 -21.23
N LYS A 197 -10.49 12.51 -20.17
CA LYS A 197 -10.40 11.90 -18.84
C LYS A 197 -10.53 10.37 -18.93
N THR A 198 -9.56 9.68 -18.34
CA THR A 198 -9.42 8.22 -18.30
C THR A 198 -10.67 7.52 -17.74
N GLU A 199 -11.50 6.94 -18.60
CA GLU A 199 -12.52 5.96 -18.19
C GLU A 199 -11.87 4.63 -17.84
N SER A 200 -12.23 4.01 -16.71
CA SER A 200 -11.59 2.77 -16.22
C SER A 200 -11.61 1.60 -17.21
N ASN A 201 -12.57 1.58 -18.15
CA ASN A 201 -12.71 0.56 -19.20
C ASN A 201 -11.58 0.56 -20.25
N GLY A 202 -10.71 1.58 -20.26
CA GLY A 202 -9.53 1.61 -21.12
C GLY A 202 -8.36 0.79 -20.59
N LEU A 203 -8.29 0.54 -19.27
CA LEU A 203 -7.12 -0.10 -18.63
C LEU A 203 -6.84 -1.51 -19.17
N ASN A 204 -7.88 -2.29 -19.47
CA ASN A 204 -7.76 -3.63 -20.05
C ASN A 204 -7.15 -3.65 -21.47
N ARG A 205 -7.00 -2.50 -22.11
CA ARG A 205 -6.39 -2.35 -23.43
C ARG A 205 -4.91 -1.96 -23.37
N LEU A 206 -4.38 -1.65 -22.19
CA LEU A 206 -2.99 -1.28 -21.96
C LEU A 206 -2.08 -2.52 -21.81
N LYS A 207 -1.79 -3.20 -22.92
CA LYS A 207 -1.02 -4.45 -22.92
C LYS A 207 0.46 -4.19 -22.64
N ILE A 208 1.02 -3.13 -23.21
CA ILE A 208 2.43 -2.76 -23.06
C ILE A 208 2.67 -2.27 -21.64
N VAL A 209 1.81 -1.42 -21.09
CA VAL A 209 1.92 -0.98 -19.69
C VAL A 209 1.86 -2.19 -18.76
N SER A 210 0.92 -3.11 -18.97
CA SER A 210 0.79 -4.32 -18.13
C SER A 210 2.03 -5.21 -18.18
N LEU A 211 2.69 -5.31 -19.34
CA LEU A 211 3.93 -6.08 -19.51
C LEU A 211 5.16 -5.38 -18.91
N SER A 212 5.10 -4.06 -18.75
CA SER A 212 6.21 -3.23 -18.24
C SER A 212 6.26 -3.20 -16.71
N ILE A 213 5.21 -3.67 -16.04
CA ILE A 213 5.15 -3.75 -14.58
C ILE A 213 5.89 -5.04 -14.15
N PRO A 214 6.97 -4.93 -13.36
CA PRO A 214 7.62 -6.10 -12.80
C PRO A 214 6.71 -6.76 -11.76
N LEU A 215 6.20 -7.96 -12.05
CA LEU A 215 5.46 -8.82 -11.11
C LEU A 215 6.41 -9.71 -10.30
#